data_AF-A0A7C1CFR8-F1
#
_entry.id   AF-A0A7C1CFR8-F1
#
_cell.length_a   1.000
_cell.length_b   1.000
_cell.length_c   1.000
_cell.angle_alpha   90.00
_cell.angle_beta   90.00
_cell.angle_gamma   90.00
#
_symmetry.space_group_name_H-M   'P 1'
#
loop_
_entity.id
_entity.type
_entity.pdbx_description
1 polymer ?
#
loop_
_entity_poly.entity_id
_entity_poly.type
_entity_poly.pdbx_seq_one_letter_code
_entity_poly.pdbx_strand_id
1 'polypeptide(L)' 'MEKEREQEQTAIEVMKKIAMDSTRVLVERQRAIDSLTLFRQEAIPALQYIERKTDMGVLKERSALYIQRIKEGAHISMTL' A
#
# COMPACT_ATOMS: atom_id res chain seq x y z
N MET A 1 9.61 -20.77 3.25
CA MET A 1 9.21 -20.20 4.55
C MET A 1 9.98 -18.91 4.88
N GLU A 2 11.28 -18.92 5.19
CA GLU A 2 12.01 -17.66 5.52
C GLU A 2 12.27 -16.78 4.28
N LYS A 3 12.75 -17.39 3.20
CA LYS A 3 13.00 -16.71 1.92
C LYS A 3 11.73 -16.06 1.31
N GLU A 4 10.57 -16.68 1.49
CA GLU A 4 9.29 -16.15 0.99
C GLU A 4 8.87 -14.89 1.76
N ARG A 5 9.06 -14.87 3.08
CA ARG A 5 8.79 -13.67 3.90
C ARG A 5 9.73 -12.52 3.56
N GLU A 6 10.99 -12.82 3.26
CA GLU A 6 11.95 -11.81 2.81
C GLU A 6 11.55 -11.23 1.44
N GLN A 7 11.09 -12.08 0.51
CA GLN A 7 10.57 -11.65 -0.79
C GLN A 7 9.32 -10.79 -0.64
N GLU A 8 8.41 -11.17 0.26
CA GLU A 8 7.21 -10.41 0.57
C GLU A 8 7.55 -9.02 1.12
N GLN A 9 8.45 -8.96 2.11
CA GLN A 9 8.89 -7.69 2.69
C GLN A 9 9.58 -6.79 1.66
N THR A 10 10.35 -7.39 0.75
CA THR A 10 10.97 -6.69 -0.38
C THR A 10 9.90 -6.13 -1.32
N ALA A 11 8.88 -6.92 -1.66
CA ALA A 11 7.79 -6.48 -2.53
C ALA A 11 7.00 -5.32 -1.90
N ILE A 12 6.68 -5.39 -0.61
CA ILE A 12 6.05 -4.31 0.15
C ILE A 12 6.88 -3.03 0.07
N GLU A 13 8.20 -3.14 0.27
CA GLU A 13 9.10 -1.98 0.23
C GLU A 13 9.19 -1.35 -1.17
N VAL A 14 9.20 -2.16 -2.23
CA VAL A 14 9.16 -1.66 -3.61
C VAL A 14 7.85 -0.93 -3.89
N MET A 15 6.70 -1.50 -3.49
CA MET A 15 5.39 -0.85 -3.68
C MET A 15 5.31 0.48 -2.91
N LYS A 16 5.81 0.52 -1.68
CA LYS A 16 5.90 1.76 -0.89
C LYS A 16 6.73 2.83 -1.60
N LYS A 17 7.89 2.46 -2.16
CA LYS A 17 8.76 3.39 -2.91
C LYS A 17 8.05 3.93 -4.15
N ILE A 18 7.37 3.07 -4.92
CA ILE A 18 6.60 3.50 -6.10
C ILE A 18 5.48 4.46 -5.70
N ALA A 19 4.73 4.18 -4.63
CA ALA A 19 3.65 5.04 -4.16
C ALA A 19 4.14 6.45 -3.73
N MET A 20 5.36 6.54 -3.23
CA MET A 20 5.98 7.77 -2.72
C MET A 20 6.84 8.51 -3.75
N ASP A 21 7.05 7.94 -4.93
CA ASP A 21 7.87 8.52 -5.99
C ASP A 21 7.10 9.65 -6.69
N SER A 22 7.50 10.90 -6.43
CA SER A 22 6.88 12.09 -7.02
C SER A 22 7.17 12.26 -8.51
N THR A 23 8.12 11.51 -9.07
CA THR A 23 8.40 11.51 -10.51
C THR A 23 7.41 10.66 -11.31
N ARG A 24 6.65 9.80 -10.61
CA ARG A 24 5.65 8.91 -11.22
C ARG A 24 4.29 9.57 -11.34
N VAL A 25 3.57 9.17 -12.38
CA VAL A 25 2.18 9.58 -12.58
C VAL A 25 1.29 9.05 -11.46
N LEU A 26 0.25 9.82 -11.10
CA LEU A 26 -0.65 9.51 -9.99
C LEU A 26 -1.24 8.09 -10.07
N VAL A 27 -1.62 7.63 -11.26
CA VAL A 27 -2.23 6.31 -11.45
C VAL A 27 -1.29 5.15 -11.07
N GLU A 28 0.01 5.28 -11.34
CA GLU A 28 0.99 4.25 -10.93
C GLU A 28 1.12 4.20 -9.41
N ARG A 29 1.15 5.38 -8.78
CA ARG A 29 1.24 5.50 -7.32
C ARG A 29 0.01 4.92 -6.63
N GLN A 30 -1.18 5.16 -7.17
CA GLN A 30 -2.42 4.55 -6.68
C GLN A 30 -2.40 3.02 -6.83
N ARG A 31 -1.98 2.50 -7.98
CA ARG A 31 -1.86 1.05 -8.21
C ARG A 31 -0.88 0.38 -7.26
N ALA A 32 0.21 1.05 -6.90
CA ALA A 32 1.15 0.54 -5.91
C ALA A 32 0.50 0.45 -4.52
N ILE A 33 -0.28 1.46 -4.12
CA ILE A 33 -1.08 1.42 -2.87
C ILE A 33 -2.11 0.29 -2.92
N ASP A 34 -2.77 0.08 -4.06
CA ASP A 34 -3.73 -1.01 -4.20
C ASP A 34 -3.05 -2.38 -4.10
N SER A 35 -1.88 -2.54 -4.72
CA SER A 35 -1.10 -3.79 -4.68
C SER A 35 -0.64 -4.14 -3.26
N LEU A 36 -0.42 -3.14 -2.39
CA LEU A 36 -0.10 -3.39 -0.98
C LEU A 36 -1.20 -4.19 -0.26
N THR A 37 -2.45 -4.13 -0.71
CA THR A 37 -3.56 -4.87 -0.08
C THR A 37 -3.41 -6.39 -0.16
N LEU A 38 -2.62 -6.90 -1.11
CA LEU A 38 -2.33 -8.32 -1.27
C LEU A 38 -1.57 -8.89 -0.06
N PHE A 39 -0.79 -8.05 0.63
CA PHE A 39 0.00 -8.41 1.80
C PHE A 39 -0.71 -8.11 3.12
N ARG A 40 -2.02 -7.85 3.11
CA ARG A 40 -2.87 -7.79 4.31
C ARG A 40 -2.22 -7.04 5.50
N GLN A 41 -2.01 -7.72 6.63
CA GLN A 41 -1.53 -7.09 7.87
C GLN A 41 -0.10 -6.58 7.73
N GLU A 42 0.71 -7.30 6.95
CA GLU A 42 2.11 -7.05 6.67
C GLU A 42 2.31 -5.72 5.91
N ALA A 43 1.32 -5.28 5.13
CA ALA A 43 1.34 -3.99 4.44
C ALA A 43 0.99 -2.77 5.31
N ILE A 44 0.38 -2.95 6.49
CA ILE A 44 -0.08 -1.83 7.32
C ILE A 44 1.04 -0.80 7.60
N PRO A 45 2.28 -1.19 7.97
CA PRO A 45 3.36 -0.24 8.20
C PRO A 45 3.68 0.62 6.97
N ALA A 46 3.66 0.02 5.76
CA ALA A 46 3.89 0.73 4.51
C ALA A 46 2.76 1.70 4.19
N LEU A 47 1.50 1.27 4.35
CA LEU A 47 0.32 2.13 4.16
C LEU A 47 0.32 3.30 5.14
N GLN A 48 0.64 3.07 6.41
CA GLN A 48 0.73 4.13 7.42
C GLN A 48 1.86 5.12 7.15
N TYR A 49 2.96 4.66 6.53
CA TYR A 49 4.03 5.55 6.11
C TYR A 49 3.53 6.48 4.99
N ILE A 50 2.87 5.92 3.98
CA ILE A 50 2.32 6.68 2.85
C ILE A 50 1.28 7.69 3.34
N GLU A 51 0.30 7.25 4.14
CA GLU A 51 -0.74 8.11 4.73
C GLU A 51 -0.15 9.33 5.46
N ARG A 52 0.95 9.13 6.20
CA ARG A 52 1.58 10.19 7.01
C ARG A 52 2.53 11.09 6.24
N LYS A 53 3.12 10.60 5.15
CA LYS A 53 4.24 11.27 4.46
C LYS A 53 3.91 11.77 3.08
N THR A 54 2.85 11.28 2.45
CA THR A 54 2.43 11.79 1.14
C THR A 54 1.89 13.22 1.26
N ASP A 55 2.16 14.02 0.24
CA ASP A 55 1.63 15.35 0.00
C ASP A 55 0.30 15.32 -0.79
N MET A 56 -0.09 14.16 -1.32
CA MET A 56 -1.30 14.01 -2.13
C MET A 56 -2.48 13.51 -1.29
N GLY A 57 -3.52 14.32 -1.16
CA GLY A 57 -4.73 13.95 -0.41
C GLY A 57 -5.34 12.62 -0.85
N VAL A 58 -5.42 12.38 -2.15
CA VAL A 58 -5.97 11.14 -2.72
C VAL A 58 -5.18 9.88 -2.33
N LEU A 59 -3.85 9.98 -2.16
CA LEU A 59 -3.03 8.85 -1.74
C LEU A 59 -3.19 8.60 -0.24
N LYS A 60 -3.27 9.68 0.55
CA LYS A 60 -3.53 9.62 1.99
C LYS A 60 -4.86 8.95 2.31
N GLU A 61 -5.95 9.41 1.69
CA GLU A 61 -7.29 8.85 1.88
C GLU A 61 -7.36 7.37 1.50
N ARG A 62 -6.74 7.02 0.36
CA ARG A 62 -6.69 5.63 -0.10
C ARG A 62 -5.92 4.73 0.87
N SER A 63 -4.76 5.17 1.37
CA SER A 63 -4.00 4.41 2.38
C SER A 63 -4.79 4.24 3.68
N ALA A 64 -5.43 5.31 4.17
CA ALA A 64 -6.27 5.26 5.37
C ALA A 64 -7.43 4.26 5.22
N LEU A 65 -8.12 4.28 4.08
CA LEU A 65 -9.21 3.35 3.76
C LEU A 65 -8.74 1.89 3.81
N TYR A 66 -7.58 1.58 3.22
CA TYR A 66 -7.07 0.21 3.24
C TYR A 66 -6.58 -0.23 4.61
N ILE A 67 -5.95 0.66 5.39
CA ILE A 67 -5.59 0.35 6.78
C ILE A 67 -6.83 -0.04 7.58
N GLN A 68 -7.92 0.72 7.43
CA GLN A 68 -9.19 0.42 8.10
C GLN A 68 -9.74 -0.94 7.65
N ARG A 69 -9.87 -1.17 6.33
CA ARG A 69 -10.42 -2.42 5.78
C ARG A 69 -9.62 -3.66 6.20
N ILE A 70 -8.29 -3.57 6.16
CA ILE A 70 -7.41 -4.68 6.58
C ILE A 70 -7.61 -5.00 8.07
N LYS A 71 -7.74 -3.98 8.93
CA LYS A 71 -7.99 -4.16 10.36
C LYS A 71 -9.37 -4.75 10.65
N GLU A 72 -10.38 -4.40 9.86
CA GLU A 72 -11.74 -4.93 9.97
C GLU A 72 -11.88 -6.35 9.38
N GLY A 73 -10.83 -6.88 8.74
CA GLY A 73 -10.89 -8.17 8.05
C GLY A 73 -11.76 -8.16 6.79
N ALA A 74 -12.10 -6.98 6.27
CA ALA A 74 -12.93 -6.84 5.09
C ALA A 74 -12.22 -7.40 3.86
N HIS A 75 -12.91 -8.24 3.08
CA HIS A 75 -12.44 -8.63 1.75
C HIS A 75 -12.41 -7.39 0.84
N ILE A 76 -11.21 -6.97 0.46
CA ILE A 76 -11.02 -5.89 -0.50
C ILE A 76 -11.37 -6.45 -1.89
N SER A 77 -12.62 -6.25 -2.32
CA SER A 77 -13.02 -6.43 -3.72
C SER A 77 -12.52 -5.23 -4.51
N MET A 78 -11.56 -5.45 -5.39
CA MET A 78 -11.03 -4.43 -6.28
C MET A 78 -11.94 -4.33 -7.50
N THR A 79 -12.96 -3.48 -7.43
CA THR A 79 -13.77 -3.16 -8.61
C THR A 79 -13.00 -2.14 -9.44
N LEU A 80 -12.50 -2.59 -10.61
CA LEU A 80 -11.79 -1.79 -11.61
C LEU A 80 -12.73 -0.81 -12.33
#